data_AF-A0A561UU91-F1
#
_entry.id   AF-A0A561UU91-F1
#
_cell.length_a   1.000
_cell.length_b   1.000
_cell.length_c   1.000
_cell.angle_alpha   90.00
_cell.angle_beta   90.00
_cell.angle_gamma   90.00
#
_symmetry.space_group_name_H-M   'P 1'
#
loop_
_entity.id
_entity.type
_entity.pdbx_description
1 polymer ?
#
loop_
_entity_poly.entity_id
_entity_poly.type
_entity_poly.pdbx_seq_one_letter_code
_entity_poly.pdbx_strand_id
1 'polypeptide(L)'
;MHLDHLDYYEPELDPDDTYDVRSITVAVPLDGAPRLAVRMSFPPGGADGATVARWGAQVRDRAAEVADLIQIRFGQDRVLG
;
A
#
# COMPACT_ATOMS: atom_id res chain seq x y z
N MET A 1 -20.95 -13.34 0.28
CA MET A 1 -19.97 -12.40 0.87
C MET A 1 -19.31 -11.70 -0.30
N HIS A 2 -19.76 -10.50 -0.64
CA HIS A 2 -19.17 -9.68 -1.71
C HIS A 2 -17.94 -9.00 -1.12
N LEU A 3 -16.76 -9.25 -1.68
CA LEU A 3 -15.48 -8.70 -1.23
C LEU A 3 -15.21 -7.38 -1.97
N ASP A 4 -16.19 -6.47 -1.99
CA ASP A 4 -16.08 -5.23 -2.75
C ASP A 4 -15.27 -4.16 -2.00
N HIS A 5 -15.03 -4.39 -0.71
CA HIS A 5 -14.17 -3.57 0.14
C HIS A 5 -13.30 -4.51 0.96
N LEU A 6 -12.04 -4.70 0.55
CA LEU A 6 -11.02 -5.07 1.53
C LEU A 6 -10.75 -3.79 2.30
N ASP A 7 -11.38 -3.68 3.47
CA ASP A 7 -11.11 -2.62 4.44
C ASP A 7 -9.70 -2.84 5.00
N TYR A 8 -8.71 -2.40 4.23
CA TYR A 8 -7.34 -2.33 4.70
C TYR A 8 -7.32 -1.36 5.87
N TYR A 9 -6.89 -1.86 7.03
CA TYR A 9 -6.73 -1.04 8.23
C TYR A 9 -5.67 0.04 7.97
N GLU A 10 -6.10 1.30 7.94
CA GLU A 10 -5.22 2.46 8.02
C GLU A 10 -5.20 2.95 9.47
N PRO A 11 -4.08 2.80 10.20
CA PRO A 11 -4.01 3.29 11.57
C PRO A 11 -4.10 4.81 11.59
N GLU A 12 -4.85 5.34 12.54
CA GLU A 12 -4.73 6.75 12.92
C GLU A 12 -3.37 6.95 13.61
N LEU A 13 -2.58 7.89 13.09
CA LEU A 13 -1.26 8.24 13.62
C LEU A 13 -1.33 9.63 14.22
N ASP A 14 -1.09 9.74 15.53
CA ASP A 14 -0.80 11.01 16.16
C ASP A 14 0.58 11.51 15.68
N PRO A 15 0.67 12.74 15.11
CA PRO A 15 1.91 13.29 14.60
C PRO A 15 2.98 13.53 15.67
N ASP A 16 2.60 13.71 16.93
CA ASP A 16 3.51 14.01 18.05
C ASP A 16 4.03 12.74 18.75
N ASP A 17 3.44 11.58 18.46
CA ASP A 17 3.87 10.28 18.97
C ASP A 17 5.00 9.64 18.13
N THR A 18 5.68 8.69 18.76
CA THR A 18 6.78 7.93 18.16
C THR A 18 6.40 6.46 17.95
N TYR A 19 6.76 5.92 16.79
CA TYR A 19 6.35 4.59 16.34
C TYR A 19 7.54 3.71 15.93
N ASP A 20 7.49 2.44 16.34
CA ASP A 20 8.36 1.37 15.85
C ASP A 20 7.63 0.52 14.80
N VAL A 21 7.61 1.05 13.59
CA VAL A 21 6.92 0.41 12.47
C VAL A 21 7.68 -0.82 12.00
N ARG A 22 7.03 -1.99 11.94
CA ARG A 22 7.66 -3.21 11.40
C ARG A 22 7.62 -3.26 9.87
N SER A 23 6.50 -2.83 9.29
CA SER A 23 6.31 -2.76 7.85
C SER A 23 5.09 -1.94 7.49
N ILE A 24 5.10 -1.39 6.29
CA ILE A 24 3.96 -0.72 5.66
C ILE A 24 3.61 -1.54 4.41
N THR A 25 2.37 -1.97 4.28
CA THR A 25 1.90 -2.80 3.16
C THR A 25 0.69 -2.14 2.53
N VAL A 26 0.74 -1.96 1.22
CA VAL A 26 -0.33 -1.32 0.43
C VAL A 26 -0.70 -2.24 -0.71
N ALA A 27 -1.99 -2.47 -0.91
CA ALA A 27 -2.48 -3.22 -2.05
C ALA A 27 -2.23 -2.47 -3.37
N VAL A 28 -1.85 -3.18 -4.42
CA VAL A 28 -1.77 -2.62 -5.76
C VAL A 28 -3.20 -2.45 -6.28
N PRO A 29 -3.61 -1.24 -6.70
CA PRO A 29 -4.97 -0.97 -7.17
C PRO A 29 -5.15 -1.54 -8.58
N LEU A 30 -5.58 -2.79 -8.65
CA LEU A 30 -5.93 -3.48 -9.90
C LEU A 30 -7.44 -3.68 -9.96
N ASP A 31 -7.99 -3.77 -11.18
CA ASP A 31 -9.42 -4.05 -11.37
C ASP A 31 -9.84 -5.36 -10.68
N GLY A 32 -10.86 -5.28 -9.83
CA GLY A 32 -11.38 -6.41 -9.06
C GLY A 32 -10.68 -6.59 -7.71
N ALA A 33 -10.49 -7.84 -7.28
CA ALA A 33 -9.87 -8.13 -5.99
C ALA A 33 -8.35 -7.92 -6.05
N PRO A 34 -7.74 -7.26 -5.05
CA PRO A 34 -6.30 -7.05 -4.99
C PRO A 34 -5.56 -8.38 -4.89
N ARG A 35 -4.71 -8.65 -5.90
CA ARG A 35 -3.87 -9.85 -6.00
C ARG A 35 -2.41 -9.60 -5.64
N LEU A 36 -2.03 -8.32 -5.53
CA LEU A 36 -0.66 -7.89 -5.36
C LEU A 36 -0.60 -6.77 -4.31
N ALA A 37 0.53 -6.67 -3.63
CA ALA A 37 0.80 -5.62 -2.66
C ALA A 37 2.26 -5.19 -2.73
N VAL A 38 2.52 -3.92 -2.45
CA VAL A 38 3.85 -3.38 -2.21
C VAL A 38 4.08 -3.30 -0.71
N ARG A 39 5.25 -3.75 -0.27
CA ARG A 39 5.63 -3.74 1.15
C ARG A 39 6.98 -3.07 1.35
N MET A 40 7.02 -2.07 2.23
CA MET A 40 8.24 -1.60 2.87
C MET A 40 8.49 -2.42 4.13
N SER A 41 9.68 -2.98 4.27
CA SER A 41 10.08 -3.79 5.43
C SER A 41 11.23 -3.13 6.16
N PHE A 42 11.24 -3.24 7.49
CA PHE A 42 12.30 -2.71 8.37
C PHE A 42 12.56 -1.21 8.18
N PRO A 43 11.53 -0.34 8.25
CA PRO A 43 11.79 1.09 8.31
C PRO A 43 12.55 1.44 9.61
N PRO A 44 13.28 2.57 9.64
CA PRO A 44 13.94 3.05 10.85
C PRO A 44 12.95 3.11 12.03
N GLY A 45 13.37 2.62 13.20
CA GLY A 45 12.59 2.73 14.43
C GLY A 45 12.60 4.16 14.99
N GLY A 46 11.69 4.44 15.93
CA GLY A 46 11.62 5.74 16.58
C GLY A 46 11.17 6.90 15.67
N ALA A 47 10.32 6.63 14.68
CA ALA A 47 9.83 7.65 13.76
C ALA A 47 8.57 8.34 14.29
N ASP A 48 8.46 9.65 14.08
CA ASP A 48 7.23 10.38 14.39
C ASP A 48 6.07 10.03 13.43
N GLY A 49 4.83 10.32 13.83
CA GLY A 49 3.65 10.02 13.03
C GLY A 49 3.68 10.66 11.65
N ALA A 50 4.22 11.87 11.53
CA ALA A 50 4.40 12.55 10.24
C ALA A 50 5.35 11.79 9.30
N THR A 51 6.43 11.22 9.84
CA THR A 51 7.40 10.42 9.10
C THR A 51 6.80 9.10 8.64
N VAL A 52 6.07 8.43 9.52
CA VAL A 52 5.35 7.19 9.16
C VAL A 52 4.31 7.47 8.07
N ALA A 53 3.56 8.57 8.17
CA ALA A 53 2.61 8.98 7.15
C ALA A 53 3.28 9.25 5.79
N ARG A 54 4.45 9.90 5.78
CA ARG A 54 5.24 10.09 4.54
C ARG A 54 5.68 8.77 3.93
N TRP A 55 6.13 7.79 4.73
CA TRP A 55 6.44 6.46 4.21
C TRP A 55 5.20 5.76 3.65
N GLY A 56 4.05 5.90 4.32
CA GLY A 56 2.77 5.42 3.83
C GLY A 56 2.43 5.95 2.44
N ALA A 57 2.59 7.26 2.23
CA ALA A 57 2.42 7.90 0.92
C ALA A 57 3.39 7.33 -0.12
N GLN A 58 4.67 7.19 0.21
CA GLN A 58 5.66 6.62 -0.73
C GLN A 58 5.35 5.19 -1.17
N VAL A 59 4.87 4.35 -0.25
CA VAL A 59 4.48 2.96 -0.59
C VAL A 59 3.21 2.95 -1.45
N ARG A 60 2.27 3.87 -1.21
CA ARG A 60 1.08 4.08 -2.06
C ARG A 60 1.44 4.51 -3.47
N ASP A 61 2.31 5.51 -3.61
CA ASP A 61 2.78 5.97 -4.93
C ASP A 61 3.43 4.83 -5.70
N ARG A 62 4.27 4.03 -5.00
CA ARG A 62 4.90 2.86 -5.61
C ARG A 62 3.91 1.77 -6.01
N ALA A 63 2.83 1.59 -5.24
CA ALA A 63 1.76 0.66 -5.59
C ALA A 63 1.00 1.12 -6.84
N ALA A 64 0.75 2.42 -6.99
CA ALA A 64 0.15 3.00 -8.19
C ALA A 64 1.05 2.81 -9.42
N GLU A 65 2.35 3.08 -9.30
CA GLU A 65 3.31 2.83 -10.40
C GLU A 65 3.33 1.35 -10.83
N VAL A 66 3.23 0.41 -9.88
CA VAL A 66 3.14 -1.02 -10.20
C VAL A 66 1.85 -1.34 -10.95
N ALA A 67 0.73 -0.73 -10.56
CA ALA A 67 -0.54 -0.89 -11.29
C ALA A 67 -0.42 -0.41 -12.74
N ASP A 68 0.16 0.79 -12.96
CA ASP A 68 0.40 1.34 -14.30
C ASP A 68 1.27 0.42 -15.15
N LEU A 69 2.36 -0.12 -14.58
CA LEU A 69 3.25 -1.05 -15.28
C LEU A 69 2.55 -2.34 -15.67
N ILE A 70 1.70 -2.89 -14.80
CA ILE A 70 0.91 -4.09 -15.08
C ILE A 70 -0.09 -3.79 -16.21
N GLN A 71 -0.79 -2.65 -16.15
CA GLN A 71 -1.73 -2.24 -17.17
C GLN A 71 -1.06 -2.08 -18.55
N ILE A 72 0.10 -1.40 -18.59
CA ILE A 72 0.90 -1.26 -19.83
C ILE A 72 1.34 -2.62 -20.36
N ARG A 73 1.77 -3.53 -19.48
CA ARG A 73 2.39 -4.80 -19.87
C ARG A 73 1.37 -5.85 -20.33
N PHE A 74 0.16 -5.84 -19.77
CA PHE A 74 -0.84 -6.89 -19.95
C PHE A 74 -2.16 -6.43 -20.58
N GLY A 75 -2.40 -5.12 -20.70
CA GLY A 75 -3.67 -4.55 -21.19
C GLY A 75 -4.85 -4.84 -20.25
N GLN A 76 -5.99 -4.18 -20.46
CA GLN A 76 -7.20 -4.41 -19.64
C GLN A 76 -7.79 -5.83 -19.78
N ASP A 77 -7.43 -6.57 -20.84
CA ASP A 77 -8.09 -7.83 -21.22
C ASP A 77 -7.48 -9.11 -20.62
N ARG A 78 -6.32 -9.03 -19.96
CA ARG A 78 -5.81 -10.19 -19.22
C ARG A 78 -6.19 -10.08 -17.76
N VAL A 79 -7.34 -10.67 -17.44
CA VAL A 79 -7.64 -11.08 -16.07
C VAL A 79 -6.44 -11.88 -15.57
N LEU A 80 -5.80 -11.30 -14.55
CA LEU A 80 -4.95 -11.85 -13.48
C LEU A 80 -5.01 -13.32 -13.04
N GLY A 81 -5.72 -14.21 -13.75
CA GLY A 81 -6.27 -15.53 -13.37
C GLY A 81 -5.63 -16.24 -12.20
#